data_AF-A0A074WQZ6-F1
#
_entry.id   AF-A0A074WQZ6-F1
#
_cell.length_a   1.000
_cell.length_b   1.000
_cell.length_c   1.000
_cell.angle_alpha   90.00
_cell.angle_beta   90.00
_cell.angle_gamma   90.00
#
_symmetry.space_group_name_H-M   'P 1'
#
loop_
_entity.id
_entity.type
_entity.pdbx_description
1 polymer ?
#
loop_
_entity_poly.entity_id
_entity_poly.type
_entity_poly.pdbx_seq_one_letter_code
_entity_poly.pdbx_strand_id
1 'polypeptide(L)'
;MYLRAVHAEPSISALKAFLATNPLGLLTTALTSSDPTIHFLQTSHIPWVLDDPNPSDSSLPTLRGHIARQNPHAKVFIEHAASASPNTPFTLSQEVMVLFNAPHHSYVTPKFYTKSKPESGKVVPTWNYASAQVYGTATVYTDSKAESTIKFLDKQIRDLSNKAETEVMAHEKPWKVEDAPERYIELLRKNIIGIEIKVTSLGGKYKMSQEMGEEDREGVAQGFEGMQTETGDWIAKTVRERGSRK
;
A
#
# COMPACT_ATOMS: atom_id res chain seq x y z
N MET A 1 -10.59 -8.98 2.42
CA MET A 1 -10.89 -9.00 0.95
C MET A 1 -11.43 -10.35 0.51
N TYR A 2 -12.37 -10.41 -0.44
CA TYR A 2 -12.80 -11.67 -1.08
C TYR A 2 -11.75 -12.13 -2.11
N LEU A 3 -11.11 -13.27 -1.83
CA LEU A 3 -10.04 -13.87 -2.62
C LEU A 3 -10.51 -15.18 -3.26
N ARG A 4 -11.14 -15.08 -4.44
CA ARG A 4 -11.37 -16.27 -5.27
C ARG A 4 -9.99 -16.85 -5.66
N ALA A 5 -9.82 -18.16 -5.56
CA ALA A 5 -8.53 -18.84 -5.73
C ALA A 5 -7.78 -18.42 -7.02
N VAL A 6 -8.47 -18.34 -8.16
CA VAL A 6 -7.90 -17.94 -9.46
C VAL A 6 -7.37 -16.48 -9.49
N HIS A 7 -7.80 -15.64 -8.55
CA HIS A 7 -7.36 -14.25 -8.43
C HIS A 7 -6.41 -14.01 -7.25
N ALA A 8 -6.31 -14.96 -6.33
CA ALA A 8 -5.47 -14.81 -5.14
C ALA A 8 -3.98 -14.89 -5.51
N GLU A 9 -3.15 -14.12 -4.84
CA GLU A 9 -1.69 -14.31 -4.85
C GLU A 9 -1.28 -15.02 -3.55
N PRO A 10 -0.91 -16.31 -3.61
CA PRO A 10 -0.57 -17.07 -2.41
C PRO A 10 0.88 -16.84 -1.93
N SER A 11 1.77 -16.29 -2.77
CA SER A 11 3.18 -16.10 -2.41
C SER A 11 3.38 -14.85 -1.57
N ILE A 12 3.78 -15.04 -0.30
CA ILE A 12 4.13 -13.93 0.59
C ILE A 12 5.28 -13.09 0.01
N SER A 13 6.30 -13.71 -0.59
CA SER A 13 7.40 -12.99 -1.23
C SER A 13 6.91 -12.13 -2.41
N ALA A 14 5.95 -12.63 -3.21
CA ALA A 14 5.35 -11.82 -4.28
C ALA A 14 4.50 -10.66 -3.73
N LEU A 15 3.80 -10.87 -2.61
CA LEU A 15 3.04 -9.82 -1.93
C LEU A 15 3.96 -8.75 -1.34
N LYS A 16 5.05 -9.14 -0.69
CA LYS A 16 6.11 -8.22 -0.20
C LYS A 16 6.67 -7.37 -1.34
N ALA A 17 7.01 -7.99 -2.47
CA ALA A 17 7.45 -7.28 -3.66
C ALA A 17 6.39 -6.29 -4.16
N PHE A 18 5.11 -6.70 -4.18
CA PHE A 18 4.01 -5.82 -4.55
C PHE A 18 3.89 -4.61 -3.61
N LEU A 19 4.04 -4.78 -2.29
CA LEU A 19 4.04 -3.66 -1.35
C LEU A 19 5.23 -2.71 -1.63
N ALA A 20 6.41 -3.27 -1.88
CA ALA A 20 7.63 -2.51 -2.13
C ALA A 20 7.56 -1.67 -3.42
N THR A 21 6.91 -2.17 -4.47
CA THR A 21 6.72 -1.44 -5.74
C THR A 21 5.54 -0.47 -5.71
N ASN A 22 4.63 -0.62 -4.74
CA ASN A 22 3.46 0.23 -4.59
C ASN A 22 3.42 0.83 -3.17
N PRO A 23 4.43 1.62 -2.73
CA PRO A 23 4.63 1.93 -1.32
C PRO A 23 3.61 2.92 -0.73
N LEU A 24 2.81 3.60 -1.56
CA LEU A 24 1.77 4.53 -1.09
C LEU A 24 0.51 3.75 -0.69
N GLY A 25 0.39 3.45 0.60
CA GLY A 25 -0.72 2.67 1.16
C GLY A 25 -1.79 3.55 1.81
N LEU A 26 -3.01 3.04 1.86
CA LEU A 26 -4.16 3.65 2.52
C LEU A 26 -4.36 3.02 3.90
N LEU A 27 -3.95 3.71 4.96
CA LEU A 27 -4.21 3.29 6.34
C LEU A 27 -5.67 3.57 6.70
N THR A 28 -6.40 2.55 7.11
CA THR A 28 -7.77 2.65 7.64
C THR A 28 -7.80 2.23 9.10
N THR A 29 -8.44 3.06 9.93
CA THR A 29 -8.70 2.77 11.34
C THR A 29 -10.15 3.07 11.71
N ALA A 30 -10.61 2.46 12.79
CA ALA A 30 -11.94 2.66 13.37
C ALA A 30 -11.75 3.12 14.82
N LEU A 31 -11.51 4.42 15.01
CA LEU A 31 -11.15 5.00 16.30
C LEU A 31 -12.13 6.11 16.68
N THR A 32 -12.56 6.09 17.94
CA THR A 32 -13.43 7.13 18.49
C THR A 32 -12.64 8.41 18.77
N SER A 33 -13.28 9.56 18.60
CA SER A 33 -12.71 10.88 18.86
C SER A 33 -13.66 11.68 19.76
N SER A 34 -13.13 12.47 20.69
CA SER A 34 -13.91 13.44 21.46
C SER A 34 -14.33 14.65 20.63
N ASP A 35 -13.62 14.95 19.54
CA ASP A 35 -14.03 15.93 18.55
C ASP A 35 -15.13 15.32 17.65
N PRO A 36 -16.39 15.80 17.72
CA PRO A 36 -17.51 15.25 16.98
C PRO A 36 -17.45 15.53 15.48
N THR A 37 -16.52 16.39 15.04
CA THR A 37 -16.31 16.68 13.60
C THR A 37 -15.44 15.63 12.92
N ILE A 38 -14.76 14.77 13.69
CA ILE A 38 -13.90 13.72 13.16
C ILE A 38 -14.70 12.43 12.97
N HIS A 39 -14.68 11.89 11.75
CA HIS A 39 -15.33 10.61 11.43
C HIS A 39 -14.69 9.43 12.15
N PHE A 40 -15.52 8.49 12.61
CA PHE A 40 -15.08 7.25 13.27
C PHE A 40 -14.18 6.37 12.39
N LEU A 41 -14.56 6.21 11.12
CA LEU A 41 -13.73 5.56 10.12
C LEU A 41 -12.88 6.62 9.44
N GLN A 42 -11.56 6.48 9.57
CA GLN A 42 -10.61 7.37 8.92
C GLN A 42 -9.78 6.60 7.92
N THR A 43 -9.37 7.29 6.85
CA THR A 43 -8.38 6.74 5.91
C THR A 43 -7.37 7.81 5.54
N SER A 44 -6.09 7.45 5.48
CA SER A 44 -5.02 8.37 5.07
C SER A 44 -4.03 7.67 4.17
N HIS A 45 -3.57 8.37 3.14
CA HIS A 45 -2.44 7.95 2.33
C HIS A 45 -1.15 8.11 3.14
N ILE A 46 -0.36 7.05 3.21
CA ILE A 46 0.92 7.02 3.92
C ILE A 46 1.95 6.33 3.01
N PRO A 47 3.09 6.96 2.73
CA PRO A 47 4.23 6.27 2.14
C PRO A 47 4.84 5.33 3.18
N TRP A 48 4.87 4.03 2.86
CA TRP A 48 5.36 3.00 3.75
C TRP A 48 6.76 2.54 3.38
N VAL A 49 7.60 2.39 4.40
CA VAL A 49 8.82 1.59 4.32
C VAL A 49 8.49 0.18 4.80
N LEU A 50 8.85 -0.83 4.01
CA LEU A 50 8.83 -2.23 4.41
C LEU A 50 10.13 -2.57 5.13
N ASP A 51 10.05 -2.85 6.43
CA ASP A 51 11.12 -3.51 7.17
C ASP A 51 10.91 -5.01 7.11
N ASP A 52 11.68 -5.67 6.25
CA ASP A 52 11.65 -7.12 6.08
C ASP A 52 13.04 -7.69 6.38
N PRO A 53 13.25 -8.27 7.57
CA PRO A 53 14.56 -8.82 7.94
C PRO A 53 14.93 -10.05 7.10
N ASN A 54 13.94 -10.72 6.48
CA ASN A 54 14.17 -11.91 5.66
C ASN A 54 13.34 -11.84 4.36
N PRO A 55 13.76 -11.03 3.37
CA PRO A 55 13.01 -10.84 2.11
C PRO A 55 12.76 -12.13 1.32
N SER A 56 13.64 -13.12 1.50
CA SER A 56 13.61 -14.40 0.80
C SER A 56 12.69 -15.44 1.43
N ASP A 57 12.15 -15.21 2.63
CA ASP A 57 11.26 -16.14 3.31
C ASP A 57 9.81 -15.64 3.40
N SER A 58 8.95 -16.44 4.03
CA SER A 58 7.53 -16.16 4.23
C SER A 58 7.20 -15.42 5.54
N SER A 59 8.18 -14.90 6.27
CA SER A 59 7.95 -14.07 7.46
C SER A 59 7.21 -12.79 7.09
N LEU A 60 6.34 -12.28 7.96
CA LEU A 60 5.59 -11.05 7.66
C LEU A 60 6.44 -9.81 8.02
N PRO A 61 6.41 -8.75 7.19
CA PRO A 61 7.23 -7.56 7.41
C PRO A 61 6.64 -6.66 8.51
N THR A 62 7.39 -5.63 8.89
CA THR A 62 6.87 -4.47 9.62
C THR A 62 6.75 -3.28 8.66
N LEU A 63 5.68 -2.51 8.76
CA LEU A 63 5.54 -1.26 8.00
C LEU A 63 5.91 -0.07 8.88
N ARG A 64 6.67 0.89 8.34
CA ARG A 64 6.94 2.17 9.00
C ARG A 64 6.52 3.35 8.13
N GLY A 65 5.69 4.21 8.70
CA GLY A 65 5.17 5.41 8.07
C GLY A 65 5.21 6.60 9.03
N HIS A 66 4.88 7.77 8.51
CA HIS A 66 4.61 8.96 9.31
C HIS A 66 3.47 9.77 8.68
N ILE A 67 2.81 10.58 9.49
CA ILE A 67 1.80 11.55 9.02
C ILE A 67 1.95 12.87 9.76
N ALA A 68 1.54 13.96 9.11
CA ALA A 68 1.52 15.29 9.71
C ALA A 68 0.57 15.35 10.91
N ARG A 69 0.97 16.04 11.98
CA ARG A 69 0.17 16.20 13.21
C ARG A 69 -1.16 16.92 12.96
N GLN A 70 -1.23 17.73 11.91
CA GLN A 70 -2.42 18.46 11.49
C GLN A 70 -3.45 17.55 10.79
N ASN A 71 -3.05 16.36 10.33
CA ASN A 71 -3.98 15.38 9.77
C ASN A 71 -5.02 14.98 10.85
N PRO A 72 -6.33 15.04 10.58
CA PRO A 72 -7.36 14.58 11.51
C PRO A 72 -7.11 13.16 12.04
N HIS A 73 -6.53 12.26 11.24
CA HIS A 73 -6.18 10.91 11.65
C HIS A 73 -5.06 10.90 12.71
N ALA A 74 -4.09 11.81 12.59
CA ALA A 74 -3.04 11.99 13.60
C ALA A 74 -3.60 12.52 14.92
N LYS A 75 -4.59 13.43 14.87
CA LYS A 75 -5.24 13.96 16.07
C LYS A 75 -5.89 12.86 16.90
N VAL A 76 -6.59 11.92 16.25
CA VAL A 76 -7.21 10.77 16.93
C VAL A 76 -6.14 9.87 17.57
N PHE A 77 -5.05 9.58 16.86
CA PHE A 77 -3.95 8.83 17.48
C PHE A 77 -3.34 9.55 18.70
N ILE A 78 -3.17 10.87 18.62
CA ILE A 78 -2.64 11.68 19.72
C ILE A 78 -3.59 11.67 20.92
N GLU A 79 -4.91 11.75 20.69
CA GLU A 79 -5.93 11.64 21.73
C GLU A 79 -5.86 10.29 22.45
N HIS A 80 -5.82 9.19 21.69
CA HIS A 80 -5.70 7.85 22.26
C HIS A 80 -4.38 7.67 23.02
N ALA A 81 -3.27 8.17 22.47
CA ALA A 81 -1.97 8.12 23.14
C ALA A 81 -1.94 8.95 24.43
N ALA A 82 -2.62 10.10 24.49
CA ALA A 82 -2.71 10.94 25.68
C ALA A 82 -3.49 10.27 26.83
N SER A 83 -4.41 9.35 26.51
CA SER A 83 -5.09 8.51 27.51
C SER A 83 -4.23 7.37 28.06
N ALA A 84 -3.09 7.10 27.41
CA ALA A 84 -2.13 6.06 27.78
C ALA A 84 -0.95 6.63 28.59
N SER A 85 0.18 5.92 28.61
CA SER A 85 1.37 6.33 29.38
C SER A 85 2.14 7.47 28.68
N PRO A 86 2.48 8.55 29.41
CA PRO A 86 3.29 9.65 28.85
C PRO A 86 4.68 9.17 28.40
N ASN A 87 5.21 9.82 27.35
CA ASN A 87 6.57 9.59 26.81
C ASN A 87 6.86 8.17 26.30
N THR A 88 5.84 7.33 26.14
CA THR A 88 5.97 5.98 25.54
C THR A 88 5.12 5.86 24.27
N PRO A 89 5.60 5.13 23.23
CA PRO A 89 4.76 4.79 22.10
C PRO A 89 3.52 4.01 22.56
N PHE A 90 2.39 4.31 21.96
CA PHE A 90 1.11 3.68 22.29
C PHE A 90 0.73 2.67 21.21
N THR A 91 0.31 1.47 21.62
CA THR A 91 -0.14 0.41 20.71
C THR A 91 -1.66 0.31 20.73
N LEU A 92 -2.29 0.34 19.55
CA LEU A 92 -3.72 0.15 19.40
C LEU A 92 -4.13 -1.26 19.85
N SER A 93 -5.26 -1.35 20.56
CA SER A 93 -5.87 -2.63 20.94
C SER A 93 -6.60 -3.30 19.78
N GLN A 94 -7.10 -2.52 18.82
CA GLN A 94 -7.77 -3.00 17.61
C GLN A 94 -6.77 -3.10 16.46
N GLU A 95 -7.05 -4.03 15.54
CA GLU A 95 -6.27 -4.12 14.30
C GLU A 95 -6.50 -2.91 13.38
N VAL A 96 -5.52 -2.65 12.52
CA VAL A 96 -5.61 -1.67 11.43
C VAL A 96 -5.51 -2.38 10.10
N MET A 97 -6.03 -1.76 9.04
CA MET A 97 -5.88 -2.24 7.67
C MET A 97 -5.08 -1.24 6.84
N VAL A 98 -4.13 -1.71 6.03
CA VAL A 98 -3.51 -0.92 4.97
C VAL A 98 -3.84 -1.54 3.62
N LEU A 99 -4.44 -0.75 2.72
CA LEU A 99 -4.69 -1.14 1.33
C LEU A 99 -3.61 -0.56 0.41
N PHE A 100 -2.97 -1.42 -0.36
CA PHE A 100 -2.02 -1.07 -1.41
C PHE A 100 -2.63 -1.42 -2.76
N ASN A 101 -2.57 -0.48 -3.71
CA ASN A 101 -3.12 -0.65 -5.05
C ASN A 101 -2.00 -0.58 -6.09
N ALA A 102 -2.15 -1.35 -7.17
CA ALA A 102 -1.34 -1.14 -8.37
C ALA A 102 -1.67 0.23 -8.97
N PRO A 103 -0.73 0.85 -9.72
CA PRO A 103 -0.94 2.16 -10.34
C PRO A 103 -2.05 2.15 -11.39
N HIS A 104 -2.31 0.99 -12.01
CA HIS A 104 -3.25 0.87 -13.10
C HIS A 104 -4.37 -0.14 -12.80
N HIS A 105 -5.57 0.25 -13.17
CA HIS A 105 -6.77 -0.58 -13.20
C HIS A 105 -7.65 -0.10 -14.35
N SER A 106 -8.46 -0.98 -14.93
CA SER A 106 -9.37 -0.57 -16.00
C SER A 106 -10.62 -1.42 -16.10
N TYR A 107 -11.69 -0.79 -16.59
CA TYR A 107 -12.85 -1.46 -17.11
C TYR A 107 -12.47 -2.35 -18.30
N VAL A 108 -12.96 -3.59 -18.31
CA VAL A 108 -12.83 -4.56 -19.39
C VAL A 108 -14.17 -4.66 -20.11
N THR A 109 -14.19 -4.20 -21.35
CA THR A 109 -15.38 -4.29 -22.20
C THR A 109 -15.58 -5.71 -22.71
N PRO A 110 -16.83 -6.21 -22.79
CA PRO A 110 -17.10 -7.50 -23.42
C PRO A 110 -16.67 -7.58 -24.88
N LYS A 111 -16.46 -6.44 -25.56
CA LYS A 111 -15.94 -6.40 -26.93
C LYS A 111 -14.54 -7.03 -27.06
N PHE A 112 -13.79 -7.17 -25.97
CA PHE A 112 -12.47 -7.78 -25.99
C PHE A 112 -12.49 -9.32 -25.96
N TYR A 113 -13.62 -9.94 -25.62
CA TYR A 113 -13.74 -11.40 -25.62
C TYR A 113 -13.97 -11.89 -27.05
N THR A 114 -12.90 -12.32 -27.72
CA THR A 114 -12.88 -12.70 -29.13
C THR A 114 -13.48 -14.08 -29.40
N LYS A 115 -13.60 -14.93 -28.38
CA LYS A 115 -14.18 -16.28 -28.48
C LYS A 115 -15.58 -16.36 -27.87
N SER A 116 -15.71 -16.10 -26.57
CA SER A 116 -16.98 -16.35 -25.86
C SER A 116 -18.12 -15.45 -26.33
N LYS A 117 -17.80 -14.21 -26.76
CA LYS A 117 -18.80 -13.25 -27.22
C LYS A 117 -19.44 -13.64 -28.56
N PRO A 118 -18.70 -13.91 -29.65
CA PRO A 118 -19.33 -14.36 -30.90
C PRO A 118 -19.98 -15.73 -30.77
N GLU A 119 -19.45 -16.64 -29.94
CA GLU A 119 -20.02 -18.00 -29.78
C GLU A 119 -21.37 -18.01 -29.06
N SER A 120 -21.51 -17.28 -27.95
CA SER A 120 -22.70 -17.38 -27.09
C SER A 120 -23.32 -16.04 -26.71
N GLY A 121 -22.58 -14.94 -26.80
CA GLY A 121 -22.96 -13.64 -26.26
C GLY A 121 -23.04 -13.57 -24.74
N LYS A 122 -22.82 -14.66 -24.01
CA LYS A 122 -22.97 -14.76 -22.55
C LYS A 122 -21.72 -14.27 -21.82
N VAL A 123 -21.37 -13.01 -22.04
CA VAL A 123 -20.24 -12.33 -21.43
C VAL A 123 -20.69 -11.04 -20.77
N VAL A 124 -20.05 -10.68 -19.65
CA VAL A 124 -20.37 -9.48 -18.88
C VAL A 124 -19.15 -8.57 -18.74
N PRO A 125 -19.35 -7.25 -18.64
CA PRO A 125 -18.26 -6.34 -18.38
C PRO A 125 -17.68 -6.54 -16.97
N THR A 126 -16.42 -6.15 -16.79
CA THR A 126 -15.79 -6.22 -15.46
C THR A 126 -14.68 -5.19 -15.30
N TRP A 127 -13.91 -5.29 -14.20
CA TRP A 127 -12.70 -4.50 -13.97
C TRP A 127 -11.51 -5.41 -13.72
N ASN A 128 -10.39 -5.07 -14.34
CA ASN A 128 -9.08 -5.62 -14.05
C ASN A 128 -8.31 -4.67 -13.13
N TYR A 129 -7.75 -5.22 -12.06
CA TYR A 129 -7.02 -4.48 -11.02
C TYR A 129 -6.15 -5.43 -10.19
N ALA A 130 -5.16 -4.88 -9.50
CA ALA A 130 -4.37 -5.60 -8.50
C ALA A 130 -4.25 -4.81 -7.20
N SER A 131 -4.29 -5.51 -6.07
CA SER A 131 -4.25 -4.90 -4.74
C SER A 131 -3.76 -5.87 -3.67
N ALA A 132 -3.18 -5.35 -2.59
CA ALA A 132 -2.86 -6.10 -1.38
C ALA A 132 -3.48 -5.44 -0.15
N GLN A 133 -4.05 -6.23 0.75
CA GLN A 133 -4.51 -5.82 2.06
C GLN A 133 -3.58 -6.37 3.13
N VAL A 134 -3.08 -5.47 3.95
CA VAL A 134 -2.33 -5.76 5.18
C VAL A 134 -3.26 -5.53 6.36
N TYR A 135 -3.23 -6.46 7.31
CA TYR A 135 -3.78 -6.26 8.65
C TYR A 135 -2.65 -6.37 9.67
N GLY A 136 -2.75 -5.61 10.75
CA GLY A 136 -1.71 -5.61 11.77
C GLY A 136 -2.07 -4.80 12.99
N THR A 137 -1.13 -4.77 13.94
CA THR A 137 -1.24 -3.95 15.14
C THR A 137 -0.38 -2.70 14.98
N ALA A 138 -0.96 -1.52 15.17
CA ALA A 138 -0.24 -0.27 15.03
C ALA A 138 0.33 0.22 16.37
N THR A 139 1.61 0.60 16.38
CA THR A 139 2.26 1.34 17.45
C THR A 139 2.54 2.76 16.95
N VAL A 140 2.11 3.77 17.71
CA VAL A 140 2.17 5.17 17.32
C VAL A 140 3.12 5.95 18.22
N TYR A 141 4.00 6.72 17.58
CA TYR A 141 5.05 7.52 18.19
C TYR A 141 4.66 9.00 18.12
N THR A 142 4.04 9.51 19.18
CA THR A 142 3.42 10.84 19.18
C THR A 142 4.23 11.90 19.93
N ASP A 143 5.00 11.53 20.96
CA ASP A 143 5.80 12.50 21.71
C ASP A 143 7.06 12.90 20.95
N SER A 144 7.07 14.14 20.42
CA SER A 144 8.18 14.71 19.66
C SER A 144 9.50 14.86 20.44
N LYS A 145 9.46 14.78 21.77
CA LYS A 145 10.63 14.89 22.65
C LYS A 145 11.15 13.54 23.13
N ALA A 146 10.36 12.47 23.03
CA ALA A 146 10.78 11.14 23.42
C ALA A 146 11.90 10.63 22.50
N GLU A 147 12.96 10.08 23.10
CA GLU A 147 14.11 9.52 22.37
C GLU A 147 13.69 8.41 21.41
N SER A 148 12.74 7.56 21.82
CA SER A 148 12.15 6.50 21.00
C SER A 148 11.49 7.04 19.74
N THR A 149 10.71 8.12 19.84
CA THR A 149 10.06 8.79 18.70
C THR A 149 11.09 9.42 17.77
N ILE A 150 12.10 10.10 18.32
CA ILE A 150 13.18 10.72 17.54
C ILE A 150 13.90 9.66 16.73
N LYS A 151 14.36 8.58 17.38
CA LYS A 151 15.05 7.46 16.74
C LYS A 151 14.20 6.78 15.66
N PHE A 152 12.92 6.54 15.94
CA PHE A 152 11.98 5.96 14.98
C PHE A 152 11.85 6.82 13.73
N LEU A 153 11.52 8.11 13.92
CA LEU A 153 11.32 9.05 12.81
C LEU A 153 12.59 9.28 12.01
N ASP A 154 13.75 9.39 12.66
CA ASP A 154 15.02 9.59 11.96
C ASP A 154 15.37 8.43 11.03
N LYS A 155 15.15 7.19 11.48
CA LYS A 155 15.31 6.01 10.62
C LYS A 155 14.26 5.99 9.52
N GLN A 156 12.99 6.26 9.86
CA GLN A 156 11.88 6.17 8.91
C GLN A 156 11.99 7.19 7.78
N ILE A 157 12.33 8.44 8.08
CA ILE A 157 12.48 9.50 7.07
C ILE A 157 13.64 9.16 6.13
N ARG A 158 14.79 8.75 6.66
CA ARG A 158 15.98 8.41 5.86
C ARG A 158 15.73 7.22 4.93
N ASP A 159 15.14 6.15 5.45
CA ASP A 159 14.85 4.97 4.64
C ASP A 159 13.82 5.29 3.56
N LEU A 160 12.78 6.08 3.89
CA LEU A 160 11.77 6.50 2.92
C LEU A 160 12.35 7.40 1.84
N SER A 161 13.13 8.42 2.21
CA SER A 161 13.79 9.31 1.26
C SER A 161 14.74 8.53 0.35
N ASN A 162 15.59 7.67 0.91
CA ASN A 162 16.52 6.85 0.12
C ASN A 162 15.77 5.95 -0.87
N LYS A 163 14.69 5.28 -0.44
CA LYS A 163 13.86 4.46 -1.32
C LYS A 163 13.21 5.28 -2.43
N ALA A 164 12.62 6.44 -2.10
CA ALA A 164 11.97 7.28 -3.09
C ALA A 164 12.97 7.79 -4.14
N GLU A 165 14.13 8.29 -3.70
CA GLU A 165 15.15 8.84 -4.59
C GLU A 165 15.81 7.77 -5.47
N THR A 166 16.07 6.56 -4.93
CA THR A 166 16.79 5.50 -5.66
C THR A 166 15.88 4.57 -6.47
N GLU A 167 14.69 4.22 -5.97
CA GLU A 167 13.83 3.23 -6.63
C GLU A 167 12.66 3.86 -7.38
N VAL A 168 12.07 4.93 -6.85
CA VAL A 168 10.91 5.60 -7.49
C VAL A 168 11.39 6.59 -8.55
N MET A 169 12.34 7.45 -8.20
CA MET A 169 12.87 8.47 -9.10
C MET A 169 14.10 8.01 -9.90
N ALA A 170 14.78 6.95 -9.45
CA ALA A 170 15.99 6.41 -10.08
C ALA A 170 17.10 7.47 -10.29
N HIS A 171 17.29 8.36 -9.31
CA HIS A 171 18.31 9.40 -9.38
C HIS A 171 19.73 8.83 -9.22
N GLU A 172 20.64 9.21 -10.13
CA GLU A 172 22.07 8.86 -10.05
C GLU A 172 22.77 9.46 -8.82
N LYS A 173 22.27 10.61 -8.35
CA LYS A 173 22.74 11.30 -7.13
C LYS A 173 21.54 11.57 -6.22
N PRO A 174 21.13 10.58 -5.41
CA PRO A 174 19.98 10.69 -4.52
C PRO A 174 20.13 11.85 -3.53
N TRP A 175 19.05 12.62 -3.33
CA TRP A 175 18.98 13.58 -2.23
C TRP A 175 19.02 12.85 -0.88
N LYS A 176 19.77 13.40 0.07
CA LYS A 176 19.87 12.87 1.44
C LYS A 176 19.21 13.82 2.42
N VAL A 177 18.70 13.26 3.51
CA VAL A 177 18.08 14.05 4.59
C VAL A 177 19.06 15.12 5.10
N GLU A 178 20.35 14.78 5.20
CA GLU A 178 21.44 15.65 5.63
C GLU A 178 21.77 16.79 4.64
N ASP A 179 21.23 16.77 3.41
CA ASP A 179 21.35 17.90 2.48
C ASP A 179 20.47 19.09 2.93
N ALA A 180 19.53 18.88 3.86
CA ALA A 180 18.81 19.94 4.56
C ALA A 180 19.53 20.37 5.87
N PRO A 181 19.39 21.63 6.30
CA PRO A 181 19.97 22.09 7.57
C PRO A 181 19.43 21.30 8.78
N GLU A 182 20.30 20.91 9.70
CA GLU A 182 19.94 20.10 10.89
C GLU A 182 18.76 20.68 11.69
N ARG A 183 18.83 21.98 12.02
CA ARG A 183 17.75 22.68 12.72
C ARG A 183 16.42 22.64 11.95
N TYR A 184 16.47 22.65 10.62
CA TYR A 184 15.28 22.55 9.78
C TYR A 184 14.66 21.15 9.86
N ILE A 185 15.48 20.10 9.78
CA ILE A 185 15.06 18.70 9.95
C ILE A 185 14.39 18.51 11.32
N GLU A 186 15.01 18.99 12.40
CA GLU A 186 14.46 18.88 13.75
C GLU A 186 13.10 19.57 13.90
N LEU A 187 12.94 20.75 13.29
CA LEU A 187 11.67 21.49 13.32
C LEU A 187 10.58 20.76 12.55
N LEU A 188 10.88 20.22 11.36
CA LEU A 188 9.90 19.46 10.58
C LEU A 188 9.53 18.12 11.23
N ARG A 189 10.50 17.43 11.84
CA ARG A 189 10.26 16.17 12.58
C ARG A 189 9.26 16.36 13.72
N LYS A 190 9.29 17.52 14.40
CA LYS A 190 8.30 17.85 15.45
C LYS A 190 6.87 18.01 14.92
N ASN A 191 6.69 18.16 13.60
CA ASN A 191 5.37 18.34 12.96
C ASN A 191 4.75 17.04 12.43
N ILE A 192 5.38 15.89 12.66
CA ILE A 192 4.85 14.58 12.27
C ILE A 192 4.72 13.65 13.50
N ILE A 193 4.00 12.55 13.32
CA ILE A 193 4.00 11.39 14.21
C ILE A 193 4.47 10.15 13.45
N GLY A 194 5.10 9.21 14.14
CA GLY A 194 5.51 7.93 13.57
C GLY A 194 4.44 6.87 13.74
N ILE A 195 4.29 5.99 12.76
CA ILE A 195 3.37 4.85 12.79
C ILE A 195 4.13 3.60 12.37
N GLU A 196 4.14 2.60 13.23
CA GLU A 196 4.67 1.27 12.96
C GLU A 196 3.51 0.27 12.92
N ILE A 197 3.48 -0.61 11.93
CA ILE A 197 2.49 -1.69 11.86
C ILE A 197 3.22 -3.02 11.83
N LYS A 198 3.06 -3.79 12.91
CA LYS A 198 3.46 -5.19 12.93
C LYS A 198 2.40 -5.99 12.16
N VAL A 199 2.77 -6.50 10.99
CA VAL A 199 1.83 -7.22 10.11
C VAL A 199 1.49 -8.57 10.71
N THR A 200 0.19 -8.87 10.79
CA THR A 200 -0.36 -10.14 11.28
C THR A 200 -1.02 -10.94 10.16
N SER A 201 -1.48 -10.27 9.10
CA SER A 201 -2.03 -10.90 7.91
C SER A 201 -1.75 -10.08 6.66
N LEU A 202 -1.43 -10.75 5.56
CA LEU A 202 -1.15 -10.16 4.26
C LEU A 202 -1.83 -11.00 3.19
N GLY A 203 -2.75 -10.40 2.44
CA GLY A 203 -3.43 -11.06 1.34
C GLY A 203 -3.53 -10.15 0.13
N GLY A 204 -3.30 -10.69 -1.07
CA GLY A 204 -3.39 -9.92 -2.30
C GLY A 204 -4.15 -10.61 -3.41
N LYS A 205 -4.52 -9.79 -4.37
CA LYS A 205 -5.40 -10.15 -5.48
C LYS A 205 -4.88 -9.54 -6.76
N TYR A 206 -4.82 -10.36 -7.80
CA TYR A 206 -4.76 -9.93 -9.19
C TYR A 206 -6.05 -10.39 -9.84
N LYS A 207 -6.90 -9.47 -10.27
CA LYS A 207 -8.04 -9.76 -11.12
C LYS A 207 -7.68 -9.26 -12.52
N MET A 208 -7.27 -10.18 -13.36
CA MET A 208 -6.67 -9.95 -14.68
C MET A 208 -7.23 -10.97 -15.68
N SER A 209 -8.55 -11.19 -15.63
CA SER A 209 -9.30 -12.12 -16.49
C SER A 209 -8.79 -13.57 -16.50
N GLN A 210 -8.10 -14.04 -15.45
CA GLN A 210 -7.50 -15.37 -15.43
C GLN A 210 -8.52 -16.51 -15.54
N GLU A 211 -9.77 -16.26 -15.16
CA GLU A 211 -10.89 -17.19 -15.28
C GLU A 211 -11.37 -17.43 -16.72
N MET A 212 -10.95 -16.58 -17.67
CA MET A 212 -11.32 -16.69 -19.07
C MET A 212 -10.41 -17.67 -19.81
N GLY A 213 -10.92 -18.23 -20.91
CA GLY A 213 -10.11 -19.05 -21.83
C GLY A 213 -8.98 -18.24 -22.48
N GLU A 214 -7.96 -18.94 -22.97
CA GLU A 214 -6.75 -18.32 -23.52
C GLU A 214 -7.02 -17.27 -24.61
N GLU A 215 -7.88 -17.59 -25.58
CA GLU A 215 -8.25 -16.69 -26.68
C GLU A 215 -8.91 -15.39 -26.19
N ASP A 216 -9.81 -15.48 -25.21
CA ASP A 216 -10.45 -14.30 -24.63
C ASP A 216 -9.48 -13.45 -23.80
N ARG A 217 -8.53 -14.09 -23.09
CA ARG A 217 -7.48 -13.37 -22.36
C ARG A 217 -6.55 -12.62 -23.30
N GLU A 218 -6.19 -13.26 -24.42
CA GLU A 218 -5.37 -12.61 -25.45
C GLU A 218 -6.15 -11.47 -26.13
N GLY A 219 -7.45 -11.65 -26.39
CA GLY A 219 -8.32 -10.57 -26.88
C GLY A 219 -8.39 -9.38 -25.92
N VAL A 220 -8.43 -9.63 -24.61
CA VAL A 220 -8.31 -8.58 -23.57
C VAL A 220 -6.96 -7.88 -23.65
N ALA A 221 -5.85 -8.62 -23.73
CA ALA A 221 -4.51 -8.04 -23.81
C ALA A 221 -4.36 -7.15 -25.07
N GLN A 222 -4.72 -7.67 -26.24
CA GLN A 222 -4.67 -6.92 -27.51
C GLN A 222 -5.58 -5.70 -27.51
N GLY A 223 -6.78 -5.82 -26.92
CA GLY A 223 -7.71 -4.71 -26.79
C GLY A 223 -7.14 -3.55 -25.96
N PHE A 224 -6.34 -3.85 -24.94
CA PHE A 224 -5.65 -2.84 -24.13
C PHE A 224 -4.40 -2.28 -24.81
N GLU A 225 -3.57 -3.11 -25.46
CA GLU A 225 -2.41 -2.63 -26.25
C GLU A 225 -2.85 -1.70 -27.39
N GLY A 226 -3.97 -2.03 -28.05
CA GLY A 226 -4.55 -1.21 -29.11
C GLY A 226 -5.00 0.17 -28.64
N MET A 227 -5.12 0.41 -27.32
CA MET A 227 -5.39 1.75 -26.78
C MET A 227 -4.16 2.65 -26.82
N GLN A 228 -2.95 2.09 -26.92
CA GLN A 228 -1.68 2.83 -26.95
C GLN A 228 -1.54 3.80 -25.77
N THR A 229 -1.84 3.30 -24.56
CA THR A 229 -1.71 4.05 -23.31
C THR A 229 -0.88 3.26 -22.31
N GLU A 230 -0.19 3.95 -21.41
CA GLU A 230 0.57 3.30 -20.32
C GLU A 230 -0.30 2.33 -19.49
N THR A 231 -1.54 2.72 -19.20
CA THR A 231 -2.51 1.86 -18.51
C THR A 231 -2.84 0.61 -19.34
N GLY A 232 -3.04 0.78 -20.66
CA GLY A 232 -3.30 -0.33 -21.58
C GLY A 232 -2.14 -1.32 -21.61
N ASP A 233 -0.91 -0.83 -21.79
CA ASP A 233 0.30 -1.65 -21.86
C ASP A 233 0.53 -2.41 -20.54
N TRP A 234 0.36 -1.74 -19.40
CA TRP A 234 0.51 -2.37 -18.09
C TRP A 234 -0.55 -3.46 -17.86
N ILE A 235 -1.82 -3.20 -18.19
CA ILE A 235 -2.90 -4.18 -18.01
C ILE A 235 -2.68 -5.37 -18.95
N ALA A 236 -2.35 -5.14 -20.22
CA ALA A 236 -2.12 -6.19 -21.20
C ALA A 236 -0.97 -7.12 -20.76
N LYS A 237 0.17 -6.55 -20.37
CA LYS A 237 1.31 -7.30 -19.83
C LYS A 237 0.89 -8.13 -18.63
N THR A 238 0.19 -7.53 -17.67
CA THR A 238 -0.22 -8.22 -16.44
C THR A 238 -1.25 -9.32 -16.70
N VAL A 239 -2.18 -9.13 -17.66
CA VAL A 239 -3.12 -10.18 -18.09
C VAL A 239 -2.38 -11.40 -18.62
N ARG A 240 -1.39 -11.20 -19.50
CA ARG A 240 -0.58 -12.32 -20.03
C ARG A 240 0.25 -13.00 -18.94
N GLU A 241 0.92 -12.23 -18.08
CA GLU A 241 1.73 -12.75 -16.98
C GLU A 241 0.91 -13.56 -15.96
N ARG A 242 -0.31 -13.11 -15.64
CA ARG A 242 -1.19 -13.82 -14.69
C ARG A 242 -1.91 -14.99 -15.34
N GLY A 243 -2.21 -14.91 -16.64
CA GLY A 243 -2.88 -15.98 -17.38
C GLY A 243 -2.00 -17.20 -17.65
N SER A 244 -0.67 -17.05 -17.63
CA SER A 244 0.29 -18.15 -17.85
C SER A 244 0.66 -18.93 -16.59
N ARG A 245 0.35 -18.40 -15.40
CA ARG A 245 0.56 -19.10 -14.12
C ARG A 245 -0.49 -20.20 -13.96
N LYS A 246 -0.03 -21.44 -13.78
CA LYS A 246 -0.88 -22.59 -13.47
C LYS A 246 -1.29 -22.59 -12.00
#